data_AF-D8TE44-F1
#
_entry.id   AF-D8TE44-F1
#
_cell.length_a   1.000
_cell.length_b   1.000
_cell.length_c   1.000
_cell.angle_alpha   90.00
_cell.angle_beta   90.00
_cell.angle_gamma   90.00
#
_symmetry.space_group_name_H-M   'P 1'
#
loop_
_entity.id
_entity.type
_entity.pdbx_description
1 polymer ?
#
loop_
_entity_poly.entity_id
_entity_poly.type
_entity_poly.pdbx_seq_one_letter_code
_entity_poly.pdbx_strand_id
1 'polypeptide(L)'
;EFYEVEIEKPYGIKFYKGSDSGTYIDALAPGGSAAKTKMFQPGDKVLATSAVFGNEIWPAAEYGRTMYTVRQRIGPLLMKMQKKYDQAVSSGKLAAQRNANVISEQLREIQLKKQREEDLRDGLQLYKKSAYQEALSKFESVLGSKPEGLEEAIASYNVACCYAKLDQVEAGLSALGEALEAGFEDYKKIRTDEDLASLRASPEFKALIDKYDEPIFNENAVKAIKGLFGFFGKT
;
A
#
# COMPACT_ATOMS: atom_id res chain seq x y z
N GLU A 1 19.15 -16.41 10.70
CA GLU A 1 18.51 -17.42 9.83
C GLU A 1 17.53 -16.72 8.90
N PHE A 2 17.32 -17.23 7.68
CA PHE A 2 16.39 -16.65 6.72
C PHE A 2 15.35 -17.70 6.33
N TYR A 3 14.13 -17.28 6.05
CA TYR A 3 13.08 -18.16 5.55
C TYR A 3 12.23 -17.45 4.50
N GLU A 4 11.68 -18.24 3.59
CA GLU A 4 10.74 -17.79 2.58
C GLU A 4 9.38 -18.41 2.87
N VAL A 5 8.32 -17.66 2.62
CA VAL A 5 6.95 -18.06 2.97
C VAL A 5 5.97 -17.42 2.01
N GLU A 6 4.95 -18.20 1.66
CA GLU A 6 3.82 -17.77 0.85
C GLU A 6 2.55 -17.89 1.69
N ILE A 7 1.78 -16.80 1.76
CA ILE A 7 0.54 -16.75 2.53
C ILE A 7 -0.57 -16.02 1.77
N GLU A 8 -1.81 -16.37 2.05
CA GLU A 8 -3.00 -15.75 1.45
C GLU A 8 -3.73 -14.82 2.42
N LYS A 9 -4.50 -13.86 1.89
CA LYS A 9 -5.38 -13.00 2.71
C LYS A 9 -6.48 -13.86 3.37
N PRO A 10 -6.88 -13.58 4.63
CA PRO A 10 -6.29 -12.61 5.54
C PRO A 10 -4.98 -13.11 6.16
N TYR A 11 -3.91 -12.32 6.02
CA TYR A 11 -2.58 -12.71 6.50
C TYR A 11 -2.52 -12.87 8.03
N GLY A 12 -3.21 -11.98 8.76
CA GLY A 12 -3.18 -11.95 10.22
C GLY A 12 -1.80 -11.58 10.77
N ILE A 13 -1.09 -10.67 10.12
CA ILE A 13 0.17 -10.11 10.60
C ILE A 13 -0.03 -8.64 10.96
N LYS A 14 0.43 -8.26 12.13
CA LYS A 14 0.62 -6.85 12.51
C LYS A 14 2.09 -6.51 12.35
N PHE A 15 2.37 -5.42 11.66
CA PHE A 15 3.73 -4.94 11.43
C PHE A 15 4.03 -3.66 12.23
N TYR A 16 5.31 -3.40 12.48
CA TYR A 16 5.79 -2.12 13.00
C TYR A 16 7.01 -1.61 12.22
N LYS A 17 7.21 -0.29 12.26
CA LYS A 17 8.39 0.39 11.68
C LYS A 17 9.54 0.35 12.67
N GLY A 18 10.66 -0.25 12.29
CA GLY A 18 11.90 -0.22 13.08
C GLY A 18 12.58 1.15 13.04
N SER A 19 13.55 1.35 13.93
CA SER A 19 14.39 2.55 13.93
C SER A 19 15.22 2.72 12.65
N ASP A 20 15.51 1.62 11.96
CA ASP A 20 16.16 1.57 10.64
C ASP A 20 15.17 1.77 9.48
N SER A 21 13.93 2.21 9.76
CA SER A 21 12.83 2.31 8.81
C SER A 21 12.39 1.00 8.14
N GLY A 22 12.92 -0.15 8.57
CA GLY A 22 12.52 -1.46 8.08
C GLY A 22 11.17 -1.93 8.63
N THR A 23 10.65 -3.00 8.03
CA THR A 23 9.37 -3.61 8.39
C THR A 23 9.58 -4.88 9.22
N TYR A 24 8.90 -4.96 10.36
CA TYR A 24 9.07 -6.04 11.33
C TYR A 24 7.73 -6.58 11.81
N ILE A 25 7.69 -7.86 12.20
CA ILE A 25 6.49 -8.50 12.78
C ILE A 25 6.30 -8.01 14.22
N ASP A 26 5.17 -7.36 14.50
CA ASP A 26 4.73 -6.95 15.85
C ASP A 26 4.00 -8.11 16.54
N ALA A 27 2.98 -8.65 15.87
CA ALA A 27 2.12 -9.69 16.41
C ALA A 27 1.45 -10.50 15.30
N LEU A 28 0.97 -11.70 15.66
CA LEU A 28 0.17 -12.54 14.78
C LEU A 28 -1.26 -12.63 15.33
N ALA A 29 -2.24 -12.42 14.45
CA ALA A 29 -3.64 -12.57 14.77
C ALA A 29 -4.04 -14.06 14.72
N PRO A 30 -4.74 -14.60 15.74
CA PRO A 30 -5.28 -15.95 15.69
C PRO A 30 -6.19 -16.15 14.47
N GLY A 31 -6.01 -17.26 13.75
CA GLY A 31 -6.82 -17.61 12.58
C GLY A 31 -6.33 -17.05 11.24
N GLY A 32 -5.39 -16.10 11.24
CA GLY A 32 -4.72 -15.64 10.01
C GLY A 32 -3.84 -16.71 9.37
N SER A 33 -3.61 -16.64 8.06
CA SER A 33 -2.77 -17.61 7.34
C SER A 33 -1.34 -17.67 7.89
N ALA A 34 -0.77 -16.54 8.34
CA ALA A 34 0.56 -16.50 8.94
C ALA A 34 0.68 -17.31 10.24
N ALA A 35 -0.36 -17.30 11.08
CA ALA A 35 -0.37 -18.10 12.31
C ALA A 35 -0.40 -19.62 12.01
N LYS A 36 -1.03 -20.02 10.90
CA LYS A 36 -1.15 -21.43 10.49
C LYS A 36 0.19 -22.01 10.03
N THR A 37 1.06 -21.20 9.41
CA THR A 37 2.38 -21.67 8.97
C THR A 37 3.31 -21.99 10.12
N LYS A 38 3.11 -21.37 11.29
CA LYS A 38 4.00 -21.44 12.46
C LYS A 38 5.45 -20.99 12.18
N MET A 39 5.68 -20.35 11.03
CA MET A 39 7.01 -19.90 10.61
C MET A 39 7.35 -18.52 11.16
N PHE A 40 6.36 -17.65 11.41
CA PHE A 40 6.59 -16.28 11.84
C PHE A 40 6.78 -16.17 13.36
N GLN A 41 7.63 -15.25 13.77
CA GLN A 41 7.80 -14.83 15.16
C GLN A 41 7.81 -13.30 15.28
N PRO A 42 7.26 -12.71 16.36
CA PRO A 42 7.47 -11.31 16.66
C PRO A 42 8.96 -10.94 16.64
N GLY A 43 9.31 -9.83 15.98
CA GLY A 43 10.68 -9.38 15.77
C GLY A 43 11.31 -9.81 14.44
N ASP A 44 10.72 -10.75 13.70
CA ASP A 44 11.20 -11.13 12.37
C ASP A 44 11.16 -9.92 11.40
N LYS A 45 12.21 -9.74 10.61
CA LYS A 45 12.35 -8.63 9.65
C LYS A 45 11.95 -9.07 8.25
N VAL A 46 11.17 -8.23 7.56
CA VAL A 46 10.88 -8.41 6.13
C VAL A 46 12.09 -7.95 5.31
N LEU A 47 12.62 -8.83 4.46
CA LEU A 47 13.73 -8.53 3.56
C LEU A 47 13.30 -8.37 2.11
N ALA A 48 12.24 -9.04 1.69
CA ALA A 48 11.69 -8.94 0.34
C ALA A 48 10.21 -9.32 0.35
N THR A 49 9.43 -8.73 -0.56
CA THR A 49 8.02 -9.07 -0.78
C THR A 49 7.75 -9.22 -2.28
N SER A 50 6.78 -10.04 -2.64
CA SER A 50 6.23 -10.03 -4.00
C SER A 50 5.71 -8.63 -4.36
N ALA A 51 5.78 -8.24 -5.64
CA ALA A 51 5.18 -7.02 -6.17
C ALA A 51 3.66 -6.95 -5.91
N VAL A 52 3.00 -5.83 -6.21
CA VAL A 52 1.53 -5.73 -6.07
C VAL A 52 0.83 -6.70 -7.04
N PHE A 53 1.37 -6.82 -8.26
CA PHE A 53 0.92 -7.70 -9.34
C PHE A 53 2.06 -8.64 -9.78
N GLY A 54 1.73 -9.84 -10.27
CA GLY A 54 2.72 -10.83 -10.74
C GLY A 54 3.43 -11.59 -9.60
N ASN A 55 4.45 -12.41 -9.89
CA ASN A 55 5.11 -13.23 -8.86
C ASN A 55 6.55 -12.81 -8.55
N GLU A 56 6.97 -11.67 -9.09
CA GLU A 56 8.32 -11.14 -8.89
C GLU A 56 8.53 -10.71 -7.43
N ILE A 57 9.69 -11.05 -6.88
CA ILE A 57 10.08 -10.68 -5.51
C ILE A 57 11.11 -9.55 -5.55
N TRP A 58 10.84 -8.48 -4.80
CA TRP A 58 11.69 -7.30 -4.72
C TRP A 58 12.16 -7.07 -3.29
N PRO A 59 13.38 -6.54 -3.07
CA PRO A 59 13.84 -6.17 -1.74
C PRO A 59 12.81 -5.27 -1.04
N ALA A 60 12.55 -5.56 0.23
CA ALA A 60 11.62 -4.81 1.03
C ALA A 60 12.18 -3.40 1.22
N ALA A 61 11.43 -2.43 0.71
CA ALA A 61 11.73 -1.01 0.84
C ALA A 61 11.47 -0.52 2.28
N GLU A 62 11.50 0.80 2.49
CA GLU A 62 11.06 1.41 3.73
C GLU A 62 9.63 0.96 4.12
N TYR A 63 9.33 1.08 5.43
CA TYR A 63 8.09 0.59 6.02
C TYR A 63 6.82 0.98 5.25
N GLY A 64 6.69 2.25 4.85
CA GLY A 64 5.51 2.73 4.13
C GLY A 64 5.29 1.94 2.84
N ARG A 65 6.33 1.88 2.01
CA ARG A 65 6.29 1.20 0.72
C ARG A 65 6.06 -0.31 0.85
N THR A 66 6.74 -0.98 1.78
CA THR A 66 6.48 -2.40 2.10
C THR A 66 5.01 -2.60 2.50
N MET A 67 4.46 -1.73 3.34
CA MET A 67 3.09 -1.85 3.79
C MET A 67 2.07 -1.57 2.68
N TYR A 68 2.35 -0.65 1.76
CA TYR A 68 1.52 -0.44 0.57
C TYR A 68 1.46 -1.72 -0.26
N THR A 69 2.62 -2.30 -0.61
CA THR A 69 2.70 -3.54 -1.41
C THR A 69 1.95 -4.69 -0.74
N VAL A 70 2.19 -4.93 0.55
CA VAL A 70 1.52 -6.00 1.31
C VAL A 70 0.00 -5.83 1.33
N ARG A 71 -0.49 -4.59 1.45
CA ARG A 71 -1.94 -4.31 1.48
C ARG A 71 -2.57 -4.50 0.11
N GLN A 72 -1.96 -3.92 -0.92
CA GLN A 72 -2.51 -3.96 -2.27
C GLN A 72 -2.25 -5.26 -3.01
N ARG A 73 -1.39 -6.15 -2.47
CA ARG A 73 -1.10 -7.44 -3.07
C ARG A 73 -2.36 -8.19 -3.51
N ILE A 74 -2.42 -8.48 -4.80
CA ILE A 74 -3.42 -9.36 -5.41
C ILE A 74 -2.78 -10.76 -5.56
N GLY A 75 -3.50 -11.78 -5.12
CA GLY A 75 -2.98 -13.15 -5.03
C GLY A 75 -2.16 -13.42 -3.76
N PRO A 76 -1.43 -14.56 -3.71
CA PRO A 76 -0.60 -14.92 -2.58
C PRO A 76 0.55 -13.92 -2.37
N LEU A 77 0.87 -13.63 -1.11
CA LEU A 77 1.99 -12.79 -0.72
C LEU A 77 3.21 -13.68 -0.45
N LEU A 78 4.23 -13.55 -1.30
CA LEU A 78 5.52 -14.19 -1.08
C LEU A 78 6.42 -13.23 -0.29
N MET A 79 7.08 -13.73 0.74
CA MET A 79 7.98 -12.93 1.57
C MET A 79 9.28 -13.67 1.82
N LYS A 80 10.39 -12.94 1.74
CA LYS A 80 11.67 -13.35 2.31
C LYS A 80 11.87 -12.65 3.63
N MET A 81 12.13 -13.44 4.66
CA MET A 81 12.18 -13.00 6.05
C MET A 81 13.56 -13.29 6.64
N GLN A 82 13.99 -12.45 7.56
CA GLN A 82 15.12 -12.70 8.43
C GLN A 82 14.60 -12.98 9.83
N LYS A 83 14.95 -14.14 10.37
CA LYS A 83 14.84 -14.42 11.81
C LYS A 83 15.71 -13.42 12.55
N LYS A 84 15.07 -12.56 13.33
CA LYS A 84 15.76 -11.68 14.27
C LYS A 84 15.33 -12.09 15.67
N TYR A 85 16.25 -12.75 16.36
CA TYR A 85 16.12 -13.00 17.79
C TYR A 85 16.58 -11.75 18.54
N ASP A 86 15.78 -10.70 18.50
CA ASP A 86 16.09 -9.52 19.30
C ASP A 86 15.52 -9.72 20.71
N GLN A 87 16.37 -10.12 21.67
CA GLN A 87 16.00 -10.26 23.09
C GLN A 87 15.42 -8.96 23.69
N ALA A 88 15.50 -7.84 22.98
CA ALA A 88 14.98 -6.54 23.39
C ALA A 88 13.51 -6.27 23.01
N VAL A 89 12.85 -7.12 22.22
CA VAL A 89 11.40 -7.00 21.95
C VAL A 89 10.64 -8.04 22.79
N SER A 90 10.94 -8.03 24.09
CA SER A 90 10.04 -8.60 25.08
C SER A 90 8.72 -7.83 25.00
N SER A 91 7.66 -8.59 24.80
CA SER A 91 6.24 -8.29 25.01
C SER A 91 5.90 -7.59 26.34
N GLY A 92 6.89 -7.21 27.17
CA GLY A 92 6.75 -6.42 28.40
C GLY A 92 7.08 -4.92 28.31
N LYS A 93 7.75 -4.40 27.26
CA LYS A 93 8.02 -2.94 27.17
C LYS A 93 6.80 -2.08 26.81
N LEU A 94 5.71 -2.71 26.36
CA LEU A 94 4.45 -2.04 25.99
C LEU A 94 3.46 -1.83 27.15
N ALA A 95 3.75 -2.30 28.37
CA ALA A 95 2.89 -2.04 29.53
C ALA A 95 3.20 -0.69 30.20
N ALA A 96 4.48 -0.30 30.28
CA ALA A 96 4.90 0.95 30.92
C ALA A 96 4.69 2.20 30.04
N GLN A 97 4.60 2.03 28.72
CA GLN A 97 4.39 3.14 27.77
C GLN A 97 2.94 3.68 27.80
N ARG A 98 1.97 2.87 28.25
CA ARG A 98 0.53 3.12 28.11
C ARG A 98 0.00 4.37 28.82
N ASN A 99 0.69 4.87 29.84
CA ASN A 99 0.25 6.04 30.60
C ASN A 99 0.84 7.38 30.10
N ALA A 100 1.75 7.36 29.11
CA ALA A 100 2.31 8.56 28.46
C ALA A 100 1.66 8.87 27.09
N ASN A 101 0.53 8.22 26.79
CA ASN A 101 0.07 7.95 25.42
C ASN A 101 -0.64 9.10 24.67
N VAL A 102 -1.16 10.13 25.33
CA VAL A 102 -1.95 11.14 24.59
C VAL A 102 -1.05 12.19 23.91
N ILE A 103 0.01 12.62 24.58
CA ILE A 103 0.96 13.61 24.02
C ILE A 103 1.85 12.95 22.95
N SER A 104 2.19 11.67 23.10
CA SER A 104 3.02 10.92 22.15
C SER A 104 2.28 10.53 20.86
N GLU A 105 0.98 10.23 20.93
CA GLU A 105 0.16 9.94 19.74
C GLU A 105 -0.05 11.19 18.89
N GLN A 106 -0.39 12.34 19.49
CA GLN A 106 -0.54 13.59 18.74
C GLN A 106 0.76 14.03 18.08
N LEU A 107 1.89 13.97 18.80
CA LEU A 107 3.21 14.27 18.22
C LEU A 107 3.59 13.30 17.10
N ARG A 108 3.24 12.02 17.24
CA ARG A 108 3.46 11.01 16.20
C ARG A 108 2.61 11.30 14.96
N GLU A 109 1.35 11.65 15.12
CA GLU A 109 0.48 12.02 13.99
C GLU A 109 0.95 13.31 13.31
N ILE A 110 1.41 14.31 14.07
CA ILE A 110 2.02 15.52 13.52
C ILE A 110 3.27 15.17 12.70
N GLN A 111 4.14 14.30 13.23
CA GLN A 111 5.35 13.87 12.52
C GLN A 111 5.02 13.06 11.26
N LEU A 112 3.99 12.20 11.32
CA LEU A 112 3.54 11.42 10.16
C LEU A 112 2.94 12.31 9.08
N LYS A 113 2.09 13.28 9.45
CA LYS A 113 1.55 14.28 8.51
C LYS A 113 2.68 15.06 7.82
N LYS A 114 3.64 15.56 8.60
CA LYS A 114 4.81 16.27 8.05
C LYS A 114 5.60 15.38 7.09
N GLN A 115 5.84 14.12 7.44
CA GLN A 115 6.54 13.18 6.58
C GLN A 115 5.77 12.91 5.28
N ARG A 116 4.45 12.76 5.33
CA ARG A 116 3.63 12.56 4.13
C ARG A 116 3.65 13.78 3.22
N GLU A 117 3.57 14.98 3.78
CA GLU A 117 3.68 16.24 3.00
C GLU A 117 5.04 16.35 2.30
N GLU A 118 6.12 15.98 2.99
CA GLU A 118 7.48 15.94 2.44
C GLU A 118 7.59 14.88 1.33
N ASP A 119 7.14 13.65 1.57
CA ASP A 119 7.17 12.58 0.57
C ASP A 119 6.30 12.93 -0.65
N LEU A 120 5.11 13.51 -0.46
CA LEU A 120 4.27 13.96 -1.57
C LEU A 120 4.97 15.04 -2.40
N ARG A 121 5.62 16.01 -1.76
CA ARG A 121 6.37 17.06 -2.44
C ARG A 121 7.54 16.49 -3.23
N ASP A 122 8.33 15.60 -2.62
CA ASP A 122 9.47 14.95 -3.26
C ASP A 122 9.03 14.09 -4.45
N GLY A 123 7.95 13.32 -4.29
CA GLY A 123 7.36 12.52 -5.36
C GLY A 123 6.97 13.38 -6.55
N LEU A 124 6.31 14.51 -6.32
CA LEU A 124 5.95 15.45 -7.40
C LEU A 124 7.17 16.06 -8.09
N GLN A 125 8.26 16.34 -7.36
CA GLN A 125 9.50 16.85 -7.96
C GLN A 125 10.20 15.80 -8.82
N LEU A 126 10.27 14.55 -8.35
CA LEU A 126 10.82 13.42 -9.09
C LEU A 126 9.99 13.12 -10.34
N TYR A 127 8.65 13.17 -10.21
CA TYR A 127 7.73 12.97 -11.32
C TYR A 127 7.99 13.98 -12.45
N LYS A 128 8.13 15.27 -12.12
CA LYS A 128 8.46 16.33 -13.08
C LYS A 128 9.79 16.12 -13.80
N LYS A 129 10.71 15.36 -13.20
CA LYS A 129 12.00 14.99 -13.79
C LYS A 129 11.93 13.67 -14.58
N SER A 130 10.74 13.11 -14.79
CA SER A 130 10.50 11.79 -15.40
C SER A 130 11.13 10.61 -14.64
N ALA A 131 11.49 10.80 -13.36
CA ALA A 131 11.99 9.77 -12.47
C ALA A 131 10.81 9.00 -11.86
N TYR A 132 10.08 8.26 -12.69
CA TYR A 132 8.75 7.71 -12.35
C TYR A 132 8.82 6.61 -11.29
N GLN A 133 9.84 5.74 -11.31
CA GLN A 133 10.01 4.70 -10.29
C GLN A 133 10.32 5.29 -8.91
N GLU A 134 11.15 6.34 -8.85
CA GLU A 134 11.47 7.04 -7.61
C GLU A 134 10.27 7.87 -7.12
N ALA A 135 9.54 8.52 -8.03
CA ALA A 135 8.30 9.23 -7.70
C ALA A 135 7.24 8.28 -7.13
N LEU A 136 7.05 7.13 -7.78
CA LEU A 136 6.19 6.05 -7.30
C LEU A 136 6.57 5.63 -5.87
N SER A 137 7.86 5.50 -5.57
CA SER A 137 8.34 5.22 -4.20
C SER A 137 7.77 6.16 -3.17
N LYS A 138 7.81 7.45 -3.48
CA LYS A 138 7.39 8.50 -2.56
C LYS A 138 5.89 8.49 -2.35
N PHE A 139 5.11 8.34 -3.42
CA PHE A 139 3.66 8.25 -3.29
C PHE A 139 3.21 6.97 -2.57
N GLU A 140 3.87 5.83 -2.79
CA GLU A 140 3.59 4.59 -2.06
C GLU A 140 3.98 4.68 -0.57
N SER A 141 5.04 5.43 -0.24
CA SER A 141 5.38 5.75 1.17
C SER A 141 4.24 6.51 1.85
N VAL A 142 3.67 7.52 1.17
CA VAL A 142 2.52 8.28 1.65
C VAL A 142 1.36 7.32 1.95
N LEU A 143 0.90 6.54 0.97
CA LEU A 143 -0.21 5.58 1.11
C LEU A 143 0.07 4.48 2.17
N GLY A 144 1.34 4.09 2.30
CA GLY A 144 1.81 3.15 3.32
C GLY A 144 1.47 3.57 4.75
N SER A 145 1.46 4.88 5.02
CA SER A 145 1.10 5.44 6.32
C SER A 145 -0.41 5.62 6.56
N LYS A 146 -1.26 5.21 5.60
CA LYS A 146 -2.73 5.29 5.65
C LYS A 146 -3.25 6.72 5.85
N PRO A 147 -2.98 7.64 4.92
CA PRO A 147 -3.75 8.88 4.84
C PRO A 147 -5.23 8.56 4.60
N GLU A 148 -6.10 9.53 4.83
CA GLU A 148 -7.54 9.40 4.58
C GLU A 148 -8.02 10.59 3.74
N GLY A 149 -9.11 10.39 3.00
CA GLY A 149 -9.79 11.43 2.23
C GLY A 149 -8.89 12.01 1.13
N LEU A 150 -8.84 13.35 1.03
CA LEU A 150 -8.18 14.03 -0.08
C LEU A 150 -6.69 13.71 -0.21
N GLU A 151 -5.99 13.47 0.90
CA GLU A 151 -4.56 13.11 0.89
C GLU A 151 -4.34 11.73 0.24
N GLU A 152 -5.19 10.75 0.58
CA GLU A 152 -5.21 9.42 -0.03
C GLU A 152 -5.60 9.49 -1.51
N ALA A 153 -6.62 10.28 -1.84
CA ALA A 153 -7.09 10.49 -3.21
C ALA A 153 -5.98 11.05 -4.11
N ILE A 154 -5.29 12.10 -3.66
CA ILE A 154 -4.21 12.74 -4.42
C ILE A 154 -3.00 11.80 -4.57
N ALA A 155 -2.59 11.13 -3.50
CA ALA A 155 -1.46 10.21 -3.55
C ALA A 155 -1.76 9.01 -4.48
N SER A 156 -2.95 8.43 -4.39
CA SER A 156 -3.39 7.31 -5.26
C SER A 156 -3.48 7.73 -6.72
N TYR A 157 -3.97 8.94 -7.01
CA TYR A 157 -3.98 9.49 -8.38
C TYR A 157 -2.56 9.59 -8.94
N ASN A 158 -1.61 10.10 -8.16
CA ASN A 158 -0.23 10.22 -8.60
C ASN A 158 0.45 8.85 -8.77
N VAL A 159 0.12 7.86 -7.92
CA VAL A 159 0.53 6.46 -8.13
C VAL A 159 0.00 5.92 -9.46
N ALA A 160 -1.28 6.19 -9.78
CA ALA A 160 -1.86 5.80 -11.07
C ALA A 160 -1.12 6.43 -12.26
N CYS A 161 -0.81 7.73 -12.19
CA CYS A 161 0.00 8.41 -13.22
C CYS A 161 1.41 7.81 -13.35
N CYS A 162 2.07 7.45 -12.24
CA CYS A 162 3.36 6.77 -12.29
C CYS A 162 3.26 5.41 -12.97
N TYR A 163 2.33 4.56 -12.56
CA TYR A 163 2.16 3.24 -13.16
C TYR A 163 1.81 3.32 -14.64
N ALA A 164 0.98 4.29 -15.03
CA ALA A 164 0.64 4.54 -16.43
C ALA A 164 1.87 4.93 -17.28
N LYS A 165 2.77 5.76 -16.75
CA LYS A 165 4.06 6.11 -17.38
C LYS A 165 5.07 4.98 -17.42
N LEU A 166 4.89 3.97 -16.59
CA LEU A 166 5.71 2.76 -16.52
C LEU A 166 5.09 1.60 -17.32
N ASP A 167 4.04 1.87 -18.10
CA ASP A 167 3.27 0.90 -18.88
C ASP A 167 2.69 -0.26 -18.04
N GLN A 168 2.50 -0.03 -16.74
CA GLN A 168 1.88 -0.99 -15.82
C GLN A 168 0.38 -0.72 -15.71
N VAL A 169 -0.36 -1.04 -16.78
CA VAL A 169 -1.77 -0.66 -16.95
C VAL A 169 -2.67 -1.17 -15.83
N GLU A 170 -2.55 -2.45 -15.46
CA GLU A 170 -3.38 -3.04 -14.38
C GLU A 170 -3.15 -2.35 -13.03
N ALA A 171 -1.89 -2.08 -12.69
CA ALA A 171 -1.53 -1.38 -11.46
C ALA A 171 -2.02 0.06 -11.45
N GLY A 172 -1.91 0.75 -12.59
CA GLY A 172 -2.41 2.11 -12.75
C GLY A 172 -3.92 2.19 -12.58
N LEU A 173 -4.68 1.25 -13.16
CA LEU A 173 -6.13 1.21 -13.04
C LEU A 173 -6.59 0.92 -11.60
N SER A 174 -5.89 0.02 -10.90
CA SER A 174 -6.17 -0.25 -9.48
C SER A 174 -5.97 1.00 -8.63
N ALA A 175 -4.83 1.69 -8.80
CA ALA A 175 -4.55 2.93 -8.07
C ALA A 175 -5.50 4.08 -8.44
N LEU A 176 -5.94 4.16 -9.70
CA LEU A 176 -6.94 5.14 -10.13
C LEU A 176 -8.30 4.87 -9.46
N GLY A 177 -8.68 3.59 -9.33
CA GLY A 177 -9.87 3.19 -8.58
C GLY A 177 -9.81 3.60 -7.12
N GLU A 178 -8.67 3.39 -6.44
CA GLU A 178 -8.44 3.86 -5.06
C GLU A 178 -8.56 5.38 -4.95
N ALA A 179 -8.01 6.12 -5.92
CA ALA A 179 -8.14 7.58 -5.93
C ALA A 179 -9.60 8.03 -5.95
N LEU A 180 -10.39 7.42 -6.83
CA LEU A 180 -11.82 7.70 -6.97
C LEU A 180 -12.61 7.32 -5.71
N GLU A 181 -12.33 6.14 -5.12
CA GLU A 181 -12.96 5.70 -3.86
C GLU A 181 -12.63 6.62 -2.68
N ALA A 182 -11.41 7.17 -2.64
CA ALA A 182 -10.98 8.13 -1.64
C ALA A 182 -11.53 9.56 -1.86
N GLY A 183 -12.29 9.79 -2.94
CA GLY A 183 -12.96 11.06 -3.23
C GLY A 183 -12.21 11.97 -4.21
N PHE A 184 -11.45 11.42 -5.16
CA PHE A 184 -10.88 12.21 -6.24
C PHE A 184 -11.96 12.65 -7.24
N GLU A 185 -12.31 13.94 -7.24
CA GLU A 185 -13.46 14.47 -8.00
C GLU A 185 -13.11 15.16 -9.32
N ASP A 186 -11.83 15.32 -9.67
CA ASP A 186 -11.44 15.94 -10.94
C ASP A 186 -11.54 14.93 -12.11
N TYR A 187 -12.77 14.49 -12.39
CA TYR A 187 -13.07 13.53 -13.45
C TYR A 187 -12.73 14.08 -14.84
N LYS A 188 -12.74 15.40 -15.01
CA LYS A 188 -12.29 16.02 -16.25
C LYS A 188 -10.82 15.73 -16.45
N LYS A 189 -10.00 15.95 -15.43
CA LYS A 189 -8.57 15.63 -15.46
C LYS A 189 -8.34 14.15 -15.75
N ILE A 190 -9.03 13.24 -15.08
CA ILE A 190 -8.91 11.78 -15.34
C ILE A 190 -9.11 11.44 -16.83
N ARG A 191 -10.05 12.10 -17.52
CA ARG A 191 -10.34 11.84 -18.94
C ARG A 191 -9.38 12.48 -19.92
N THR A 192 -8.67 13.53 -19.51
CA THR A 192 -7.81 14.33 -20.40
C THR A 192 -6.33 14.28 -20.03
N ASP A 193 -5.96 13.72 -18.87
CA ASP A 193 -4.57 13.64 -18.45
C ASP A 193 -3.80 12.72 -19.39
N GLU A 194 -2.74 13.26 -19.97
CA GLU A 194 -1.85 12.56 -20.89
C GLU A 194 -0.99 11.52 -20.16
N ASP A 195 -0.79 11.69 -18.86
CA ASP A 195 -0.10 10.69 -18.05
C ASP A 195 -0.92 9.41 -17.92
N LEU A 196 -2.25 9.51 -18.01
CA LEU A 196 -3.17 8.37 -17.95
C LEU A 196 -3.53 7.81 -19.34
N ALA A 197 -2.87 8.24 -20.42
CA ALA A 197 -3.22 7.85 -21.78
C ALA A 197 -3.19 6.31 -21.97
N SER A 198 -2.21 5.61 -21.41
CA SER A 198 -2.10 4.16 -21.47
C SER A 198 -3.26 3.47 -20.74
N LEU A 199 -3.72 4.02 -19.61
CA LEU A 199 -4.88 3.51 -18.90
C LEU A 199 -6.16 3.76 -19.69
N ARG A 200 -6.34 4.97 -20.24
CA ARG A 200 -7.50 5.37 -21.04
C ARG A 200 -7.71 4.49 -22.28
N ALA A 201 -6.63 3.95 -22.83
CA ALA A 201 -6.69 3.03 -23.96
C ALA A 201 -7.20 1.62 -23.58
N SER A 202 -7.20 1.26 -22.29
CA SER A 202 -7.69 -0.03 -21.82
C SER A 202 -9.23 -0.03 -21.73
N PRO A 203 -9.89 -1.15 -22.09
CA PRO A 203 -11.35 -1.28 -21.95
C PRO A 203 -11.81 -1.22 -20.49
N GLU A 204 -10.96 -1.63 -19.54
CA GLU A 204 -11.23 -1.59 -18.11
C GLU A 204 -11.34 -0.15 -17.58
N PHE A 205 -10.66 0.82 -18.20
CA PHE A 205 -10.80 2.24 -17.82
C PHE A 205 -12.22 2.74 -18.00
N LYS A 206 -12.85 2.42 -19.15
CA LYS A 206 -14.25 2.79 -19.38
C LYS A 206 -15.16 2.18 -18.32
N ALA A 207 -14.98 0.90 -18.02
CA ALA A 207 -15.74 0.21 -16.98
C ALA A 207 -15.49 0.79 -15.57
N LEU A 208 -14.32 1.38 -15.30
CA LEU A 208 -14.02 2.08 -14.05
C LEU A 208 -14.76 3.42 -13.99
N ILE A 209 -14.66 4.24 -15.03
CA ILE A 209 -15.20 5.61 -15.05
C ILE A 209 -16.71 5.66 -15.18
N ASP A 210 -17.32 4.76 -15.96
CA ASP A 210 -18.78 4.72 -16.15
C ASP A 210 -19.54 4.62 -14.80
N LYS A 211 -18.91 4.04 -13.76
CA LYS A 211 -19.48 3.92 -12.40
C LYS A 211 -19.58 5.24 -11.64
N TYR A 212 -18.75 6.21 -12.01
CA TYR A 212 -18.71 7.54 -11.41
C TYR A 212 -19.43 8.58 -12.28
N ASP A 213 -19.84 8.21 -13.50
CA ASP A 213 -20.65 9.03 -14.40
C ASP A 213 -22.16 8.85 -14.20
N GLU A 214 -22.61 7.76 -13.56
CA GLU A 214 -24.04 7.57 -13.31
C GLU A 214 -24.56 8.52 -12.19
N PRO A 215 -25.75 9.13 -12.33
CA PRO A 215 -26.20 10.22 -11.45
C PRO A 215 -26.48 9.84 -9.98
N ILE A 216 -26.25 8.59 -9.56
CA ILE A 216 -26.51 8.13 -8.19
C ILE A 216 -25.43 7.11 -7.82
N PHE A 217 -24.47 7.51 -6.97
CA PHE A 217 -23.53 6.60 -6.32
C PHE A 217 -24.29 5.42 -5.69
N ASN A 218 -24.16 4.22 -6.27
CA ASN A 218 -24.73 3.01 -5.69
C ASN A 218 -23.64 2.23 -4.95
N GLU A 219 -23.66 2.27 -3.62
CA GLU A 219 -22.72 1.58 -2.73
C GLU A 219 -22.61 0.06 -3.00
N ASN A 220 -23.64 -0.55 -3.59
CA ASN A 220 -23.62 -1.96 -3.99
C ASN A 220 -22.75 -2.22 -5.23
N ALA A 221 -22.63 -1.25 -6.15
CA ALA A 221 -21.73 -1.34 -7.30
C ALA A 221 -20.27 -1.33 -6.84
N VAL A 222 -19.92 -0.50 -5.85
CA VAL A 222 -18.59 -0.44 -5.22
C VAL A 222 -18.21 -1.77 -4.55
N LYS A 223 -19.16 -2.43 -3.87
CA LYS A 223 -18.92 -3.76 -3.27
C LYS A 223 -18.73 -4.87 -4.30
N ALA A 224 -19.44 -4.83 -5.44
CA ALA A 224 -19.26 -5.78 -6.53
C ALA A 224 -17.88 -5.66 -7.20
N ILE A 225 -17.32 -4.45 -7.24
CA ILE A 225 -15.98 -4.16 -7.79
C ILE A 225 -14.87 -4.75 -6.93
N LYS A 226 -14.99 -4.74 -5.60
CA LYS A 226 -14.08 -5.48 -4.71
C LYS A 226 -14.08 -6.99 -5.01
N GLY A 227 -15.24 -7.53 -5.44
CA GLY A 227 -15.35 -8.89 -5.95
C GLY A 227 -14.67 -9.09 -7.30
N LEU A 228 -14.80 -8.12 -8.22
CA LEU A 228 -14.22 -8.19 -9.57
C LEU A 228 -12.69 -8.04 -9.56
N PHE A 229 -12.13 -7.04 -8.86
CA PHE A 229 -10.68 -6.88 -8.65
C PHE A 229 -10.08 -7.95 -7.72
N GLY A 230 -10.90 -8.56 -6.85
CA GLY A 230 -10.53 -9.78 -6.14
C GLY A 230 -10.51 -11.04 -7.03
N PHE A 231 -11.21 -11.03 -8.18
CA PHE A 231 -11.28 -12.13 -9.14
C PHE A 231 -10.12 -12.11 -10.15
N PHE A 232 -9.60 -10.94 -10.50
CA PHE A 232 -8.43 -10.78 -11.38
C PHE A 232 -7.12 -11.34 -10.81
N GLY A 233 -7.12 -11.81 -9.55
CA GLY A 233 -6.01 -12.55 -8.93
C GLY A 233 -6.08 -14.08 -9.06
N LYS A 234 -7.01 -14.63 -9.86
CA LYS A 234 -7.10 -16.07 -10.14
C LYS A 234 -7.01 -16.36 -11.63
N THR A 235 -5.79 -16.56 -12.10
CA THR A 235 -5.46 -17.51 -13.17
C THR A 235 -4.13 -18.14 -12.85
#